data_AF-A0A921RTY5-F1
#
_entry.id   AF-A0A921RTY5-F1
#
_cell.length_a   1.000
_cell.length_b   1.000
_cell.length_c   1.000
_cell.angle_alpha   90.00
_cell.angle_beta   90.00
_cell.angle_gamma   90.00
#
_symmetry.space_group_name_H-M   'P 1'
#
loop_
_entity.id
_entity.type
_entity.pdbx_description
1 polymer ?
#
loop_
_entity_poly.entity_id
_entity_poly.type
_entity_poly.pdbx_seq_one_letter_code
_entity_poly.pdbx_strand_id
1 'polypeptide(L)'
;MQPDNAGKPIRCKAAVSKAAGQPLEMEEVEVAPPRAHEVRVRIICTSLCHTDITFWRMKVAQGAKMRGAKRIIGVDVNPDKFEIGKKMGITDFVNPNDIAEKTAVSEVIKEMTGGEGADYCFECIGSVSVMAEAFKSSRTGWGKTVVLGVDGSLAPISVPSFDIMRGRSVTGSLFGGIKPKDDIPVLAHKYLDKELELDDFITHQMGFQEINRAFDLLTQGKCIRCIIWMDDDYGAKENDGA
;
A
#
# COMPACT_ATOMS: atom_id res chain seq x y z
N MET A 1 27.17 -11.70 5.12
CA MET A 1 27.97 -11.02 6.18
C MET A 1 29.37 -11.59 6.10
N GLN A 2 30.43 -10.79 6.22
CA GLN A 2 31.72 -11.40 6.54
C GLN A 2 31.56 -12.12 7.89
N PRO A 3 31.96 -13.40 8.01
CA PRO A 3 31.74 -14.20 9.23
C PRO A 3 32.36 -13.61 10.51
N ASP A 4 33.23 -12.61 10.37
CA ASP A 4 34.05 -12.02 11.44
C ASP A 4 33.34 -11.00 12.37
N ASN A 5 32.07 -10.68 12.09
CA ASN A 5 31.31 -9.65 12.82
C ASN A 5 30.37 -10.21 13.91
N ALA A 6 30.41 -11.52 14.18
CA ALA A 6 29.57 -12.14 15.21
C ALA A 6 29.95 -11.61 16.60
N GLY A 7 28.96 -11.17 17.39
CA GLY A 7 29.16 -10.71 18.76
C GLY A 7 29.80 -9.32 18.93
N LYS A 8 30.15 -8.62 17.84
CA LYS A 8 30.76 -7.28 17.88
C LYS A 8 29.81 -6.21 17.33
N PRO A 9 29.90 -4.95 17.81
CA PRO A 9 29.29 -3.80 17.14
C PRO A 9 29.80 -3.68 15.70
N ILE A 10 28.95 -3.20 14.80
CA ILE A 10 29.32 -2.91 13.41
C ILE A 10 29.02 -1.45 13.09
N ARG A 11 29.76 -0.87 12.16
CA ARG A 11 29.43 0.45 11.60
C ARG A 11 28.83 0.29 10.20
N CYS A 12 27.79 1.06 9.91
CA CYS A 12 27.19 1.09 8.59
C CYS A 12 26.58 2.46 8.30
N LYS A 13 26.38 2.75 7.00
CA LYS A 13 25.63 3.93 6.57
C LYS A 13 24.14 3.75 6.90
N ALA A 14 23.51 4.82 7.38
CA ALA A 14 22.07 4.91 7.61
C ALA A 14 21.54 6.28 7.16
N ALA A 15 20.26 6.33 6.83
CA ALA A 15 19.54 7.57 6.56
C ALA A 15 18.73 7.90 7.82
N VAL A 16 19.09 8.98 8.50
CA VAL A 16 18.61 9.30 9.86
C VAL A 16 17.70 10.52 9.81
N SER A 17 16.49 10.38 10.37
CA SER A 17 15.59 11.51 10.62
C SER A 17 15.99 12.18 11.94
N LYS A 18 16.56 13.39 11.88
CA LYS A 18 16.95 14.17 13.06
C LYS A 18 15.79 14.91 13.71
N ALA A 19 14.83 15.31 12.89
CA ALA A 19 13.64 16.05 13.31
C ALA A 19 12.47 15.74 12.37
N ALA A 20 11.25 15.86 12.89
CA ALA A 20 10.04 15.67 12.09
C ALA A 20 9.98 16.69 10.94
N GLY A 21 9.64 16.22 9.74
CA GLY A 21 9.50 17.05 8.54
C GLY A 21 10.80 17.53 7.90
N GLN A 22 11.97 17.14 8.42
CA GLN A 22 13.26 17.43 7.79
C GLN A 22 13.69 16.26 6.87
N PRO A 23 14.48 16.53 5.82
CA PRO A 23 15.10 15.49 5.01
C PRO A 23 15.95 14.53 5.85
N LEU A 24 16.14 13.30 5.36
CA LEU A 24 17.02 12.33 5.99
C LEU A 24 18.48 12.72 5.78
N GLU A 25 19.27 12.61 6.85
CA GLU A 25 20.71 12.83 6.83
C GLU A 25 21.45 11.49 6.71
N MET A 26 22.43 11.42 5.82
CA MET A 26 23.24 10.22 5.64
C MET A 26 24.37 10.21 6.67
N GLU A 27 24.37 9.20 7.54
CA GLU A 27 25.31 9.10 8.65
C GLU A 27 25.91 7.71 8.77
N GLU A 28 27.10 7.63 9.36
CA GLU A 28 27.63 6.37 9.86
C GLU A 28 27.08 6.13 11.27
N VAL A 29 26.42 4.98 11.47
CA VAL A 29 25.87 4.57 12.75
C VAL A 29 26.54 3.30 13.24
N GLU A 30 26.64 3.17 14.56
CA GLU A 30 27.08 1.94 15.22
C GLU A 30 25.85 1.08 15.58
N VAL A 31 25.83 -0.16 15.08
CA VAL A 31 24.78 -1.14 15.35
C VAL A 31 25.33 -2.20 16.30
N ALA A 32 24.72 -2.28 17.49
CA ALA A 32 25.07 -3.26 18.52
C ALA A 32 24.96 -4.72 18.01
N PRO A 33 25.68 -5.68 18.63
CA PRO A 33 25.44 -7.09 18.37
C PRO A 33 24.02 -7.51 18.81
N PRO A 34 23.39 -8.46 18.12
CA PRO A 34 22.05 -8.93 18.50
C PRO A 34 22.09 -9.60 19.87
N ARG A 35 21.09 -9.30 20.71
CA ARG A 35 20.88 -9.95 22.01
C ARG A 35 20.12 -11.28 21.84
N ALA A 36 19.85 -11.95 22.96
CA ALA A 36 18.99 -13.14 22.95
C ALA A 36 17.63 -12.81 22.30
N HIS A 37 17.21 -13.68 21.37
CA HIS A 37 15.98 -13.53 20.57
C HIS A 37 15.96 -12.36 19.57
N GLU A 38 17.08 -11.69 19.34
CA GLU A 38 17.24 -10.70 18.27
C GLU A 38 17.99 -11.31 17.07
N VAL A 39 17.70 -10.80 15.89
CA VAL A 39 18.45 -11.13 14.67
C VAL A 39 18.94 -9.83 14.07
N ARG A 40 20.25 -9.75 13.79
CA ARG A 40 20.83 -8.62 13.05
C ARG A 40 20.88 -8.97 11.57
N VAL A 41 20.13 -8.23 10.76
CA VAL A 41 19.98 -8.49 9.33
C VAL A 41 20.80 -7.49 8.54
N ARG A 42 21.57 -7.96 7.55
CA ARG A 42 22.15 -7.08 6.53
C ARG A 42 21.06 -6.78 5.50
N ILE A 43 20.68 -5.52 5.37
CA ILE A 43 19.73 -5.07 4.36
C ILE A 43 20.45 -4.99 3.01
N ILE A 44 19.97 -5.72 2.01
CA ILE A 44 20.48 -5.66 0.63
C ILE A 44 19.74 -4.56 -0.15
N CYS A 45 18.43 -4.54 0.02
CA CYS A 45 17.55 -3.48 -0.44
C CYS A 45 16.44 -3.27 0.60
N THR A 46 15.91 -2.06 0.64
CA THR A 46 14.65 -1.76 1.32
C THR A 46 13.69 -1.14 0.32
N SER A 47 12.44 -0.98 0.68
CA SER A 47 11.46 -0.31 -0.17
C SER A 47 10.77 0.78 0.61
N LEU A 48 10.53 1.93 -0.03
CA LEU A 48 9.75 2.98 0.60
C LEU A 48 8.25 2.69 0.43
N CYS A 49 7.51 2.98 1.47
CA CYS A 49 6.06 3.00 1.47
C CYS A 49 5.60 4.38 1.91
N HIS A 50 4.38 4.75 1.54
CA HIS A 50 3.79 5.94 2.13
C HIS A 50 3.77 5.84 3.65
N THR A 51 3.75 4.65 4.27
CA THR A 51 3.81 4.49 5.74
C THR A 51 5.05 5.11 6.38
N ASP A 52 6.16 5.17 5.63
CA ASP A 52 7.39 5.83 6.04
C ASP A 52 7.25 7.36 6.01
N ILE A 53 6.20 7.86 5.35
CA ILE A 53 5.79 9.27 5.26
C ILE A 53 4.57 9.53 6.15
N THR A 54 3.44 8.85 5.93
CA THR A 54 2.16 8.84 6.67
C THR A 54 1.00 7.92 6.14
N PHE A 55 1.24 6.92 5.25
CA PHE A 55 0.37 5.81 4.69
C PHE A 55 -0.47 6.05 3.39
N TRP A 56 -0.47 5.04 2.48
CA TRP A 56 -1.36 4.77 1.29
C TRP A 56 -0.92 3.48 0.57
N ARG A 57 -1.84 2.76 -0.14
CA ARG A 57 -1.60 2.09 -1.47
C ARG A 57 -2.67 1.10 -1.96
N MET A 58 -2.81 1.07 -3.30
CA MET A 58 -3.60 0.14 -4.11
C MET A 58 -2.97 -1.25 -4.25
N LYS A 59 -3.43 -2.23 -3.47
CA LYS A 59 -3.14 -3.67 -3.71
C LYS A 59 -4.40 -4.55 -3.72
N VAL A 60 -5.54 -3.95 -3.43
CA VAL A 60 -6.82 -4.65 -3.30
C VAL A 60 -7.31 -5.20 -4.64
N ALA A 61 -7.14 -4.46 -5.73
CA ALA A 61 -7.68 -4.83 -7.04
C ALA A 61 -7.16 -6.20 -7.51
N GLN A 62 -5.85 -6.43 -7.41
CA GLN A 62 -5.24 -7.72 -7.78
C GLN A 62 -5.79 -8.86 -6.91
N GLY A 63 -5.88 -8.63 -5.59
CA GLY A 63 -6.48 -9.60 -4.66
C GLY A 63 -7.94 -9.91 -5.00
N ALA A 64 -8.75 -8.91 -5.31
CA ALA A 64 -10.14 -9.09 -5.71
C ALA A 64 -10.27 -9.89 -7.02
N LYS A 65 -9.44 -9.57 -8.03
CA LYS A 65 -9.39 -10.32 -9.30
C LYS A 65 -9.02 -11.79 -9.06
N MET A 66 -7.98 -12.05 -8.27
CA MET A 66 -7.57 -13.42 -7.90
C MET A 66 -8.66 -14.21 -7.16
N ARG A 67 -9.54 -13.52 -6.43
CA ARG A 67 -10.70 -14.12 -5.75
C ARG A 67 -11.93 -14.27 -6.66
N GLY A 68 -11.81 -13.93 -7.95
CA GLY A 68 -12.87 -14.11 -8.95
C GLY A 68 -13.89 -12.99 -8.99
N ALA A 69 -13.57 -11.79 -8.49
CA ALA A 69 -14.44 -10.63 -8.64
C ALA A 69 -14.64 -10.32 -10.14
N LYS A 70 -15.89 -10.35 -10.60
CA LYS A 70 -16.25 -10.12 -12.02
C LYS A 70 -16.16 -8.65 -12.43
N ARG A 71 -16.36 -7.75 -11.47
CA ARG A 71 -16.34 -6.31 -11.66
C ARG A 71 -15.60 -5.67 -10.50
N ILE A 72 -14.67 -4.78 -10.82
CA ILE A 72 -13.83 -4.07 -9.86
C ILE A 72 -13.86 -2.61 -10.25
N ILE A 73 -14.50 -1.78 -9.42
CA ILE A 73 -14.65 -0.34 -9.66
C ILE A 73 -13.55 0.39 -8.88
N GLY A 74 -12.61 0.99 -9.60
CA GLY A 74 -11.56 1.84 -9.04
C GLY A 74 -12.08 3.27 -8.85
N VAL A 75 -11.84 3.84 -7.67
CA VAL A 75 -12.21 5.23 -7.37
C VAL A 75 -10.96 5.99 -6.97
N ASP A 76 -10.58 7.00 -7.75
CA ASP A 76 -9.44 7.87 -7.44
C ASP A 76 -9.59 9.23 -8.12
N VAL A 77 -9.07 10.27 -7.49
CA VAL A 77 -9.03 11.63 -8.06
C VAL A 77 -7.93 11.80 -9.10
N ASN A 78 -6.91 10.93 -9.08
CA ASN A 78 -5.82 10.94 -10.04
C ASN A 78 -6.12 9.98 -11.21
N PRO A 79 -6.43 10.50 -12.41
CA PRO A 79 -6.76 9.67 -13.57
C PRO A 79 -5.56 8.85 -14.09
N ASP A 80 -4.32 9.28 -13.82
CA ASP A 80 -3.11 8.56 -14.26
C ASP A 80 -3.00 7.17 -13.64
N LYS A 81 -3.66 6.96 -12.49
CA LYS A 81 -3.71 5.65 -11.82
C LYS A 81 -4.63 4.65 -12.53
N PHE A 82 -5.46 5.09 -13.46
CA PHE A 82 -6.44 4.20 -14.10
C PHE A 82 -5.77 3.22 -15.05
N GLU A 83 -4.75 3.66 -15.80
CA GLU A 83 -4.03 2.77 -16.72
C GLU A 83 -3.31 1.63 -15.98
N ILE A 84 -2.63 1.94 -14.88
CA ILE A 84 -2.04 0.89 -14.03
C ILE A 84 -3.10 0.07 -13.30
N GLY A 85 -4.22 0.70 -12.92
CA GLY A 85 -5.36 0.02 -12.32
C GLY A 85 -5.93 -1.10 -13.21
N LYS A 86 -6.03 -0.88 -14.52
CA LYS A 86 -6.49 -1.88 -15.49
C LYS A 86 -5.62 -3.13 -15.47
N LYS A 87 -4.29 -2.96 -15.44
CA LYS A 87 -3.33 -4.08 -15.34
C LYS A 87 -3.57 -4.90 -14.07
N MET A 88 -3.87 -4.21 -12.96
CA MET A 88 -4.17 -4.81 -11.66
C MET A 88 -5.57 -5.42 -11.54
N GLY A 89 -6.39 -5.35 -12.60
CA GLY A 89 -7.72 -5.98 -12.65
C GLY A 89 -8.91 -5.06 -12.48
N ILE A 90 -8.71 -3.74 -12.33
CA ILE A 90 -9.82 -2.79 -12.29
C ILE A 90 -10.54 -2.79 -13.64
N THR A 91 -11.87 -2.96 -13.62
CA THR A 91 -12.72 -3.06 -14.81
C THR A 91 -13.40 -1.74 -15.16
N ASP A 92 -13.67 -0.91 -14.15
CA ASP A 92 -14.35 0.37 -14.29
C ASP A 92 -13.68 1.42 -13.41
N PHE A 93 -13.79 2.69 -13.79
CA PHE A 93 -13.21 3.79 -13.05
C PHE A 93 -14.24 4.88 -12.76
N VAL A 94 -14.11 5.48 -11.58
CA VAL A 94 -14.86 6.65 -11.17
C VAL A 94 -13.86 7.67 -10.65
N ASN A 95 -13.82 8.84 -11.28
CA ASN A 95 -13.12 9.99 -10.77
C ASN A 95 -14.12 10.89 -10.05
N PRO A 96 -14.00 11.11 -8.73
CA PRO A 96 -14.91 11.98 -7.99
C PRO A 96 -15.01 13.40 -8.55
N ASN A 97 -13.96 13.91 -9.21
CA ASN A 97 -13.93 15.24 -9.80
C ASN A 97 -14.76 15.37 -11.09
N ASP A 98 -15.07 14.25 -11.75
CA ASP A 98 -15.83 14.23 -13.01
C ASP A 98 -17.35 14.03 -12.77
N ILE A 99 -17.76 13.92 -11.51
CA ILE A 99 -19.15 13.71 -11.10
C ILE A 99 -19.88 15.06 -11.00
N ALA A 100 -21.13 15.10 -11.46
CA ALA A 100 -21.96 16.30 -11.37
C ALA A 100 -22.07 16.84 -9.93
N GLU A 101 -21.97 18.15 -9.78
CA GLU A 101 -21.99 18.85 -8.50
C GLU A 101 -23.23 18.43 -7.70
N LYS A 102 -23.02 17.87 -6.48
CA LYS A 102 -24.00 17.27 -5.54
C LYS A 102 -24.30 15.77 -5.69
N THR A 103 -23.75 15.07 -6.69
CA THR A 103 -23.89 13.61 -6.76
C THR A 103 -22.78 12.95 -5.95
N ALA A 104 -23.16 12.09 -5.00
CA ALA A 104 -22.21 11.39 -4.16
C ALA A 104 -21.61 10.18 -4.90
N VAL A 105 -20.35 9.84 -4.63
CA VAL A 105 -19.68 8.68 -5.26
C VAL A 105 -20.45 7.39 -4.99
N SER A 106 -21.04 7.24 -3.81
CA SER A 106 -21.85 6.08 -3.46
C SER A 106 -23.12 5.92 -4.31
N GLU A 107 -23.72 7.01 -4.77
CA GLU A 107 -24.86 6.96 -5.69
C GLU A 107 -24.41 6.51 -7.08
N VAL A 108 -23.30 7.05 -7.59
CA VAL A 108 -22.70 6.59 -8.86
C VAL A 108 -22.38 5.10 -8.82
N ILE A 109 -21.79 4.60 -7.73
CA ILE A 109 -21.48 3.17 -7.57
C ILE A 109 -22.77 2.34 -7.53
N LYS A 110 -23.81 2.80 -6.83
CA LYS A 110 -25.11 2.10 -6.82
C LYS A 110 -25.69 2.05 -8.22
N GLU A 111 -25.73 3.16 -8.96
CA GLU A 111 -26.21 3.20 -10.34
C GLU A 111 -25.45 2.23 -11.24
N MET A 112 -24.12 2.24 -11.17
CA MET A 112 -23.27 1.30 -11.90
C MET A 112 -23.59 -0.16 -11.54
N THR A 113 -24.03 -0.43 -10.32
CA THR A 113 -24.32 -1.78 -9.79
C THR A 113 -25.82 -2.13 -9.76
N GLY A 114 -26.64 -1.45 -10.58
CA GLY A 114 -28.08 -1.77 -10.71
C GLY A 114 -28.94 -1.30 -9.53
N GLY A 115 -28.47 -0.28 -8.81
CA GLY A 115 -29.12 0.30 -7.63
C GLY A 115 -28.75 -0.38 -6.31
N GLU A 116 -27.94 -1.45 -6.34
CA GLU A 116 -27.75 -2.31 -5.17
C GLU A 116 -26.54 -1.92 -4.31
N GLY A 117 -25.48 -1.40 -4.92
CA GLY A 117 -24.17 -1.16 -4.30
C GLY A 117 -23.20 -2.32 -4.49
N ALA A 118 -21.93 -2.10 -4.16
CA ALA A 118 -20.88 -3.10 -4.32
C ALA A 118 -20.87 -4.13 -3.17
N ASP A 119 -20.63 -5.40 -3.50
CA ASP A 119 -20.61 -6.50 -2.52
C ASP A 119 -19.52 -6.30 -1.45
N TYR A 120 -18.35 -5.83 -1.90
CA TYR A 120 -17.22 -5.50 -1.04
C TYR A 120 -16.67 -4.12 -1.43
N CYS A 121 -16.51 -3.25 -0.43
CA CYS A 121 -15.85 -1.95 -0.58
C CYS A 121 -14.56 -1.96 0.24
N PHE A 122 -13.46 -1.49 -0.33
CA PHE A 122 -12.19 -1.40 0.36
C PHE A 122 -11.72 0.06 0.37
N GLU A 123 -11.64 0.64 1.56
CA GLU A 123 -11.10 1.99 1.73
C GLU A 123 -9.60 1.90 1.99
N CYS A 124 -8.80 2.50 1.11
CA CYS A 124 -7.34 2.37 1.11
C CYS A 124 -6.62 3.73 1.18
N ILE A 125 -7.35 4.81 1.49
CA ILE A 125 -6.83 6.19 1.50
C ILE A 125 -6.45 6.58 2.92
N GLY A 126 -7.31 6.30 3.90
CA GLY A 126 -7.16 6.80 5.25
C GLY A 126 -7.86 8.14 5.44
N SER A 127 -9.04 8.32 4.85
CA SER A 127 -9.87 9.51 5.06
C SER A 127 -11.23 9.12 5.62
N VAL A 128 -11.61 9.68 6.77
CA VAL A 128 -12.88 9.34 7.45
C VAL A 128 -14.10 9.57 6.55
N SER A 129 -14.10 10.64 5.74
CA SER A 129 -15.20 10.92 4.82
C SER A 129 -15.29 9.86 3.72
N VAL A 130 -14.16 9.41 3.19
CA VAL A 130 -14.09 8.33 2.19
C VAL A 130 -14.46 6.98 2.80
N MET A 131 -14.12 6.73 4.07
CA MET A 131 -14.55 5.52 4.79
C MET A 131 -16.07 5.46 4.91
N ALA A 132 -16.71 6.57 5.30
CA ALA A 132 -18.16 6.65 5.35
C ALA A 132 -18.80 6.52 3.96
N GLU A 133 -18.18 7.10 2.93
CA GLU A 133 -18.67 7.01 1.54
C GLU A 133 -18.53 5.59 0.97
N ALA A 134 -17.43 4.90 1.26
CA ALA A 134 -17.24 3.48 0.94
C ALA A 134 -18.31 2.62 1.64
N PHE A 135 -18.63 2.91 2.90
CA PHE A 135 -19.71 2.24 3.61
C PHE A 135 -21.07 2.42 2.92
N LYS A 136 -21.39 3.64 2.47
CA LYS A 136 -22.60 3.95 1.70
C LYS A 136 -22.60 3.35 0.28
N SER A 137 -21.43 3.07 -0.27
CA SER A 137 -21.28 2.43 -1.59
C SER A 137 -21.53 0.92 -1.56
N SER A 138 -21.41 0.29 -0.37
CA SER A 138 -21.60 -1.15 -0.23
C SER A 138 -23.05 -1.60 -0.46
N ARG A 139 -23.26 -2.89 -0.67
CA ARG A 139 -24.60 -3.45 -0.92
C ARG A 139 -25.46 -3.44 0.33
N THR A 140 -26.73 -3.06 0.21
CA THR A 140 -27.70 -3.26 1.31
C THR A 140 -27.95 -4.75 1.52
N GLY A 141 -28.15 -5.19 2.77
CA GLY A 141 -28.42 -6.59 3.12
C GLY A 141 -27.19 -7.33 3.63
N TRP A 142 -26.06 -7.25 2.92
CA TRP A 142 -24.87 -8.05 3.25
C TRP A 142 -23.54 -7.43 2.82
N GLY A 143 -23.55 -6.22 2.24
CA GLY A 143 -22.35 -5.55 1.76
C GLY A 143 -21.33 -5.33 2.87
N LYS A 144 -20.06 -5.52 2.54
CA LYS A 144 -18.96 -5.42 3.51
C LYS A 144 -17.98 -4.34 3.12
N THR A 145 -17.73 -3.43 4.04
CA THR A 145 -16.71 -2.39 3.92
C THR A 145 -15.49 -2.77 4.75
N VAL A 146 -14.32 -2.79 4.13
CA VAL A 146 -13.03 -3.09 4.76
C VAL A 146 -12.19 -1.83 4.76
N VAL A 147 -11.94 -1.27 5.94
CA VAL A 147 -11.09 -0.10 6.15
C VAL A 147 -9.65 -0.58 6.30
N LEU A 148 -8.80 -0.18 5.36
CA LEU A 148 -7.37 -0.48 5.32
C LEU A 148 -6.52 0.78 5.48
N GLY A 149 -7.04 1.92 5.02
CA GLY A 149 -6.41 3.22 5.22
C GLY A 149 -6.42 3.63 6.69
N VAL A 150 -5.42 4.42 7.08
CA VAL A 150 -5.31 4.98 8.44
C VAL A 150 -5.45 6.49 8.35
N ASP A 151 -6.44 7.04 9.03
CA ASP A 151 -6.61 8.49 9.13
C ASP A 151 -5.67 9.07 10.19
N GLY A 152 -4.93 10.12 9.81
CA GLY A 152 -3.91 10.73 10.67
C GLY A 152 -4.47 11.41 11.94
N SER A 153 -5.76 11.76 11.95
CA SER A 153 -6.42 12.38 13.11
C SER A 153 -7.09 11.37 14.05
N LEU A 154 -7.20 10.11 13.63
CA LEU A 154 -7.90 9.04 14.35
C LEU A 154 -9.37 9.40 14.69
N ALA A 155 -9.99 10.26 13.88
CA ALA A 155 -11.37 10.67 14.06
C ALA A 155 -12.37 9.50 13.83
N PRO A 156 -13.54 9.52 14.48
CA PRO A 156 -14.52 8.45 14.36
C PRO A 156 -15.20 8.45 12.98
N ILE A 157 -15.46 7.25 12.46
CA ILE A 157 -16.25 7.07 11.22
C ILE A 157 -17.73 7.16 11.55
N SER A 158 -18.45 8.04 10.86
CA SER A 158 -19.90 8.17 11.00
C SER A 158 -20.62 7.23 10.03
N VAL A 159 -21.25 6.19 10.56
CA VAL A 159 -22.04 5.21 9.80
C VAL A 159 -23.49 5.18 10.31
N PRO A 160 -24.51 5.25 9.43
CA PRO A 160 -25.90 5.21 9.87
C PRO A 160 -26.25 3.86 10.52
N SER A 161 -26.78 3.89 11.75
CA SER A 161 -27.19 2.67 12.48
C SER A 161 -28.25 1.87 11.73
N PHE A 162 -29.16 2.54 11.04
CA PHE A 162 -30.18 1.90 10.22
C PHE A 162 -29.58 1.08 9.07
N ASP A 163 -28.49 1.55 8.47
CA ASP A 163 -27.82 0.83 7.39
C ASP A 163 -27.05 -0.40 7.89
N ILE A 164 -26.52 -0.34 9.13
CA ILE A 164 -25.96 -1.51 9.82
C ILE A 164 -27.07 -2.53 10.11
N MET A 165 -28.21 -2.07 10.65
CA MET A 165 -29.37 -2.92 10.92
C MET A 165 -29.88 -3.60 9.65
N ARG A 166 -29.85 -2.91 8.51
CA ARG A 166 -30.16 -3.48 7.18
C ARG A 166 -29.05 -4.37 6.61
N GLY A 167 -28.04 -4.72 7.40
CA GLY A 167 -27.08 -5.78 7.07
C GLY A 167 -25.78 -5.33 6.40
N ARG A 168 -25.52 -4.02 6.28
CA ARG A 168 -24.17 -3.56 5.92
C ARG A 168 -23.22 -3.78 7.09
N SER A 169 -21.97 -4.11 6.79
CA SER A 169 -20.93 -4.29 7.80
C SER A 169 -19.70 -3.46 7.48
N VAL A 170 -19.01 -3.03 8.53
CA VAL A 170 -17.69 -2.40 8.46
C VAL A 170 -16.71 -3.18 9.31
N THR A 171 -15.51 -3.40 8.79
CA THR A 171 -14.42 -4.06 9.50
C THR A 171 -13.09 -3.41 9.12
N GLY A 172 -12.04 -3.66 9.89
CA GLY A 172 -10.68 -3.23 9.58
C GLY A 172 -9.75 -4.41 9.36
N SER A 173 -8.59 -4.15 8.77
CA SER A 173 -7.51 -5.14 8.71
C SER A 173 -6.15 -4.47 8.79
N LEU A 174 -5.37 -4.84 9.81
CA LEU A 174 -3.97 -4.45 9.91
C LEU A 174 -3.11 -5.55 9.29
N PHE A 175 -2.16 -5.15 8.44
CA PHE A 175 -1.26 -6.09 7.75
C PHE A 175 -2.01 -7.17 6.93
N GLY A 176 -3.21 -6.86 6.43
CA GLY A 176 -4.04 -7.83 5.70
C GLY A 176 -4.61 -8.96 6.56
N GLY A 177 -4.46 -8.90 7.89
CA GLY A 177 -4.93 -9.92 8.82
C GLY A 177 -4.10 -11.21 8.78
N ILE A 178 -2.91 -11.16 8.18
CA ILE A 178 -2.03 -12.33 8.05
C ILE A 178 -1.23 -12.57 9.33
N LYS A 179 -0.87 -13.83 9.57
CA LYS A 179 0.10 -14.27 10.57
C LYS A 179 1.49 -14.25 9.93
N PRO A 180 2.36 -13.27 10.24
CA PRO A 180 3.56 -13.02 9.44
C PRO A 180 4.49 -14.24 9.30
N LYS A 181 4.66 -15.01 10.38
CA LYS A 181 5.56 -16.18 10.39
C LYS A 181 5.07 -17.33 9.51
N ASP A 182 3.76 -17.48 9.39
CA ASP A 182 3.14 -18.60 8.67
C ASP A 182 2.82 -18.20 7.23
N ASP A 183 2.31 -16.99 7.03
CA ASP A 183 1.74 -16.55 5.75
C ASP A 183 2.74 -15.87 4.81
N ILE A 184 3.76 -15.17 5.33
CA ILE A 184 4.77 -14.52 4.46
C ILE A 184 5.53 -15.55 3.62
N PRO A 185 6.00 -16.69 4.18
CA PRO A 185 6.62 -17.73 3.37
C PRO A 185 5.70 -18.22 2.25
N VAL A 186 4.40 -18.41 2.51
CA VAL A 186 3.42 -18.83 1.50
C VAL A 186 3.30 -17.78 0.39
N LEU A 187 3.19 -16.50 0.74
CA LEU A 187 3.14 -15.41 -0.24
C LEU A 187 4.43 -15.32 -1.08
N ALA A 188 5.59 -15.56 -0.47
CA ALA A 188 6.87 -15.59 -1.18
C ALA A 188 6.91 -16.73 -2.22
N HIS A 189 6.46 -17.94 -1.85
CA HIS A 189 6.36 -19.05 -2.80
C HIS A 189 5.41 -18.73 -3.95
N LYS A 190 4.22 -18.18 -3.67
CA LYS A 190 3.27 -17.75 -4.71
C LYS A 190 3.87 -16.73 -5.70
N TYR A 191 4.72 -15.83 -5.23
CA TYR A 191 5.45 -14.92 -6.11
C TYR A 191 6.49 -15.66 -6.97
N LEU A 192 7.26 -16.57 -6.36
CA LEU A 192 8.25 -17.38 -7.08
C LEU A 192 7.58 -18.27 -8.15
N ASP A 193 6.42 -18.82 -7.84
CA ASP A 193 5.58 -19.62 -8.73
C ASP A 193 4.81 -18.79 -9.77
N LYS A 194 5.04 -17.46 -9.81
CA LYS A 194 4.41 -16.51 -10.73
C LYS A 194 2.88 -16.43 -10.61
N GLU A 195 2.32 -16.83 -9.47
CA GLU A 195 0.89 -16.62 -9.14
C GLU A 195 0.58 -15.19 -8.68
N LEU A 196 1.61 -14.46 -8.22
CA LEU A 196 1.52 -13.06 -7.81
C LEU A 196 2.40 -12.19 -8.70
N GLU A 197 1.79 -11.23 -9.39
CA GLU A 197 2.53 -10.23 -10.17
C GLU A 197 2.95 -9.10 -9.22
N LEU A 198 4.14 -9.22 -8.62
CA LEU A 198 4.67 -8.18 -7.73
C LEU A 198 5.56 -7.15 -8.44
N ASP A 199 6.18 -7.56 -9.55
CA ASP A 199 7.18 -6.77 -10.26
C ASP A 199 6.58 -5.46 -10.81
N ASP A 200 5.34 -5.52 -11.31
CA ASP A 200 4.59 -4.36 -11.82
C ASP A 200 4.29 -3.28 -10.78
N PHE A 201 4.40 -3.60 -9.48
CA PHE A 201 4.26 -2.59 -8.42
C PHE A 201 5.55 -1.80 -8.17
N ILE A 202 6.68 -2.24 -8.71
CA ILE A 202 7.97 -1.58 -8.63
C ILE A 202 8.07 -0.61 -9.80
N THR A 203 7.87 0.69 -9.53
CA THR A 203 7.96 1.72 -10.58
C THR A 203 9.29 2.45 -10.59
N HIS A 204 10.03 2.40 -9.48
CA HIS A 204 11.32 3.04 -9.35
C HIS A 204 12.28 2.14 -8.60
N GLN A 205 13.54 2.28 -8.94
CA GLN A 205 14.65 1.67 -8.22
C GLN A 205 15.79 2.68 -8.20
N MET A 206 16.42 2.85 -7.04
CA MET A 206 17.40 3.92 -6.82
C MET A 206 18.50 3.45 -5.86
N GLY A 207 19.65 4.11 -5.93
CA GLY A 207 20.71 3.91 -4.95
C GLY A 207 20.38 4.56 -3.60
N PHE A 208 21.00 4.07 -2.53
CA PHE A 208 20.76 4.57 -1.16
C PHE A 208 20.97 6.09 -0.99
N GLN A 209 21.88 6.69 -1.77
CA GLN A 209 22.14 8.13 -1.72
C GLN A 209 20.96 8.98 -2.23
N GLU A 210 20.07 8.40 -3.03
CA GLU A 210 18.91 9.10 -3.60
C GLU A 210 17.65 8.95 -2.75
N ILE A 211 17.76 8.46 -1.52
CA ILE A 211 16.60 8.15 -0.68
C ILE A 211 15.65 9.35 -0.50
N ASN A 212 16.17 10.58 -0.31
CA ASN A 212 15.33 11.79 -0.20
C ASN A 212 14.54 12.08 -1.49
N ARG A 213 15.15 11.89 -2.66
CA ARG A 213 14.46 12.02 -3.95
C ARG A 213 13.34 10.98 -4.08
N ALA A 214 13.56 9.76 -3.57
CA ALA A 214 12.53 8.74 -3.56
C ALA A 214 11.36 9.12 -2.63
N PHE A 215 11.62 9.76 -1.49
CA PHE A 215 10.59 10.37 -0.63
C PHE A 215 9.81 11.48 -1.34
N ASP A 216 10.46 12.34 -2.11
CA ASP A 216 9.79 13.40 -2.89
C ASP A 216 8.84 12.81 -3.95
N LEU A 217 9.31 11.82 -4.72
CA LEU A 217 8.48 11.15 -5.72
C LEU A 217 7.27 10.45 -5.10
N LEU A 218 7.46 9.88 -3.91
CA LEU A 218 6.40 9.23 -3.16
C LEU A 218 5.36 10.25 -2.69
N THR A 219 5.80 11.39 -2.15
CA THR A 219 4.93 12.50 -1.69
C THR A 219 4.15 13.14 -2.84
N GLN A 220 4.77 13.25 -4.02
CA GLN A 220 4.12 13.79 -5.23
C GLN A 220 3.14 12.79 -5.89
N GLY A 221 2.99 11.57 -5.36
CA GLY A 221 2.16 10.53 -5.96
C GLY A 221 2.69 9.99 -7.29
N LYS A 222 3.96 10.29 -7.64
CA LYS A 222 4.63 9.84 -8.88
C LYS A 222 5.33 8.50 -8.73
N CYS A 223 5.29 7.90 -7.54
CA CYS A 223 5.89 6.61 -7.25
C CYS A 223 4.87 5.66 -6.62
N ILE A 224 4.80 4.43 -7.16
CA ILE A 224 3.99 3.35 -6.60
C ILE A 224 4.86 2.65 -5.54
N ARG A 225 5.88 1.86 -5.92
CA ARG A 225 6.98 1.41 -5.03
C ARG A 225 8.31 1.90 -5.58
N CYS A 226 9.17 2.40 -4.68
CA CYS A 226 10.59 2.58 -4.95
C CYS A 226 11.39 1.54 -4.15
N ILE A 227 12.26 0.78 -4.83
CA ILE A 227 13.28 -0.06 -4.17
C ILE A 227 14.56 0.76 -4.02
N ILE A 228 15.10 0.79 -2.80
CA ILE A 228 16.35 1.44 -2.46
C ILE A 228 17.41 0.37 -2.23
N TRP A 229 18.43 0.37 -3.07
CA TRP A 229 19.55 -0.58 -3.01
C TRP A 229 20.67 -0.03 -2.14
N MET A 230 21.16 -0.86 -1.22
CA MET A 230 22.15 -0.46 -0.20
C MET A 230 23.60 -0.51 -0.68
N ASP A 231 23.87 -1.30 -1.72
CA ASP A 231 25.20 -1.41 -2.34
C ASP A 231 25.31 -0.47 -3.56
N ASP A 232 26.48 0.14 -3.77
CA ASP A 232 26.72 1.15 -4.84
C ASP A 232 26.74 0.54 -6.26
N ASP A 233 26.74 -0.80 -6.40
CA ASP A 233 26.79 -1.52 -7.67
C ASP A 233 25.44 -1.67 -8.38
N TYR A 234 24.39 -0.97 -7.92
CA TYR A 234 23.05 -1.07 -8.50
C TYR A 234 23.04 -0.81 -10.02
N GLY A 235 23.83 0.14 -10.51
CA GLY A 235 23.95 0.47 -11.94
C GLY A 235 24.72 -0.56 -12.79
N ALA A 236 25.41 -1.54 -12.19
CA ALA A 236 26.14 -2.55 -12.94
C ALA A 236 25.26 -3.73 -13.39
N LYS A 237 24.07 -3.91 -12.80
CA LYS A 237 23.19 -5.06 -13.10
C LYS A 237 22.18 -4.84 -14.21
N GLU A 238 21.94 -3.60 -14.65
CA GLU A 238 21.03 -3.32 -15.78
C GLU A 238 21.64 -3.63 -17.17
N ASN A 239 22.95 -3.91 -17.27
CA ASN A 239 23.60 -4.22 -18.55
C ASN A 239 23.73 -5.72 -18.89
N ASP A 240 23.29 -6.63 -18.02
CA ASP A 240 23.44 -8.09 -18.23
C ASP A 240 22.12 -8.79 -18.65
N GLY A 241 21.12 -8.04 -19.13
CA GLY A 241 19.83 -8.57 -19.54
C GLY A 241 19.29 -7.94 -20.82
N ALA A 242 19.96 -8.22 -21.94
CA ALA A 242 19.38 -8.13 -23.30
C ALA A 242 18.90 -9.52 -23.75
#